data_AF-A0A256Y7U1-F1
#
_entry.id   AF-A0A256Y7U1-F1
#
_cell.length_a   1.000
_cell.length_b   1.000
_cell.length_c   1.000
_cell.angle_alpha   90.00
_cell.angle_beta   90.00
_cell.angle_gamma   90.00
#
_symmetry.space_group_name_H-M   'P 1'
#
loop_
_entity.id
_entity.type
_entity.pdbx_description
1 polymer ?
#
loop_
_entity_poly.entity_id
_entity_poly.type
_entity_poly.pdbx_seq_one_letter_code
_entity_poly.pdbx_strand_id
1 'polypeptide(L)'
;ASLMGYMYMRYHISFLTNIIRIFKKSNPKLNFNSNFSEEIKELLKKDENKEIEFKSTLRTNLHTMQVDKEIEKTALKTIAAFLNSEGGTLLIGISDNKEIIGIEKDNFRNQDKFNLHLMNLIKERIGKKHLPLIDVQIGKIDKKQIARIDCNPSPKPIFLKEGKEEHFYIRAGPSTTELKASTLLGYIEKRFKK
;
A
#
# COMPACT_ATOMS: atom_id res chain seq x y z
N ALA A 1 12.84 -19.32 -17.95
CA ALA A 1 11.58 -18.79 -17.39
C ALA A 1 10.42 -19.56 -18.01
N SER A 2 9.43 -20.01 -17.25
CA SER A 2 8.34 -20.85 -17.79
C SER A 2 7.47 -20.07 -18.77
N LEU A 3 6.97 -20.76 -19.81
CA LEU A 3 6.03 -20.21 -20.79
C LEU A 3 4.82 -19.55 -20.11
N MET A 4 4.34 -20.15 -19.02
CA MET A 4 3.30 -19.60 -18.15
C MET A 4 3.69 -18.25 -17.50
N GLY A 5 4.93 -18.09 -17.04
CA GLY A 5 5.43 -16.83 -16.49
C GLY A 5 5.52 -15.72 -17.54
N TYR A 6 5.94 -16.05 -18.77
CA TYR A 6 5.98 -15.11 -19.89
C TYR A 6 4.57 -14.71 -20.35
N MET A 7 3.64 -15.66 -20.43
CA MET A 7 2.24 -15.38 -20.78
C MET A 7 1.52 -14.53 -19.73
N TYR A 8 1.76 -14.78 -18.44
CA TYR A 8 1.25 -13.95 -17.34
C TYR A 8 1.74 -12.50 -17.45
N MET A 9 3.04 -12.30 -17.64
CA MET A 9 3.64 -10.96 -17.81
C MET A 9 3.09 -10.23 -19.04
N ARG A 10 2.96 -10.94 -20.16
CA ARG A 10 2.46 -10.37 -21.43
C ARG A 10 0.97 -10.00 -21.36
N TYR A 11 0.15 -10.80 -20.67
CA TYR A 11 -1.27 -10.49 -20.48
C TYR A 11 -1.48 -9.30 -19.55
N HIS A 12 -0.70 -9.21 -18.46
CA HIS A 12 -0.76 -8.08 -17.51
C HIS A 12 -0.29 -6.75 -18.12
N ILE A 13 0.77 -6.77 -18.93
CA ILE A 13 1.24 -5.57 -19.67
C ILE A 13 0.20 -5.15 -20.72
N SER A 14 -0.41 -6.10 -21.43
CA SER A 14 -1.49 -5.80 -22.40
C SER A 14 -2.70 -5.16 -21.74
N PHE A 15 -3.09 -5.62 -20.54
CA PHE A 15 -4.22 -5.07 -19.79
C PHE A 15 -3.95 -3.63 -19.29
N LEU A 16 -2.78 -3.38 -18.69
CA LEU A 16 -2.37 -2.04 -18.25
C LEU A 16 -2.30 -1.05 -19.43
N THR A 17 -1.72 -1.46 -20.55
CA THR A 17 -1.67 -0.60 -21.75
C THR A 17 -3.04 -0.32 -22.34
N ASN A 18 -4.00 -1.25 -22.25
CA ASN A 18 -5.35 -1.04 -22.75
C ASN A 18 -6.17 -0.08 -21.87
N ILE A 19 -6.05 -0.18 -20.54
CA ILE A 19 -6.68 0.77 -19.61
C ILE A 19 -6.13 2.18 -19.82
N ILE A 20 -4.80 2.33 -19.89
CA ILE A 20 -4.15 3.62 -20.14
C ILE A 20 -4.60 4.20 -21.50
N ARG A 21 -4.75 3.35 -22.53
CA ARG A 21 -5.23 3.77 -23.86
C ARG A 21 -6.70 4.22 -23.85
N ILE A 22 -7.58 3.50 -23.14
CA ILE A 22 -9.00 3.84 -23.02
C ILE A 22 -9.19 5.15 -22.22
N PHE A 23 -8.41 5.33 -21.15
CA PHE A 23 -8.39 6.57 -20.37
C PHE A 23 -7.84 7.75 -21.18
N LYS A 24 -6.77 7.56 -21.96
CA LYS A 24 -6.20 8.58 -22.86
C LYS A 24 -7.21 9.04 -23.93
N LYS A 25 -8.00 8.11 -24.49
CA LYS A 25 -9.02 8.43 -25.50
C LYS A 25 -10.18 9.25 -24.92
N SER A 26 -10.47 9.10 -23.63
CA SER A 26 -11.59 9.75 -22.96
C SER A 26 -11.24 11.12 -22.36
N ASN A 27 -9.95 11.45 -22.19
CA ASN A 27 -9.48 12.72 -21.60
C ASN A 27 -8.24 13.28 -22.33
N PRO A 28 -8.40 13.91 -23.50
CA PRO A 28 -7.28 14.39 -24.32
C PRO A 28 -6.49 15.58 -23.72
N LYS A 29 -6.93 16.15 -22.59
CA LYS A 29 -6.24 17.25 -21.86
C LYS A 29 -5.33 16.76 -20.72
N LEU A 30 -5.28 15.45 -20.43
CA LEU A 30 -4.41 14.89 -19.41
C LEU A 30 -2.97 14.75 -19.91
N ASN A 31 -2.18 15.81 -19.76
CA ASN A 31 -0.72 15.74 -19.80
C ASN A 31 -0.22 15.21 -18.44
N PHE A 32 -0.20 13.88 -18.26
CA PHE A 32 0.45 13.24 -17.12
C PHE A 32 1.98 13.25 -17.30
N ASN A 33 2.58 14.42 -17.09
CA ASN A 33 3.97 14.54 -16.64
C ASN A 33 3.96 15.05 -15.20
N SER A 34 3.12 14.47 -14.33
CA SER A 34 3.18 14.77 -12.91
C SER A 34 4.48 14.19 -12.35
N ASN A 35 5.28 15.07 -11.74
CA ASN A 35 6.49 14.66 -11.06
C ASN A 35 6.07 13.98 -9.75
N PHE A 36 6.51 12.74 -9.47
CA PHE A 36 6.23 12.01 -8.22
C PHE A 36 6.38 12.90 -6.98
N SER A 37 7.39 13.78 -6.98
CA SER A 37 7.62 14.72 -5.89
C SER A 37 6.46 15.70 -5.66
N GLU A 38 5.81 16.20 -6.71
CA GLU A 38 4.67 17.11 -6.61
C GLU A 38 3.45 16.38 -6.04
N GLU A 39 3.17 15.16 -6.50
CA GLU A 39 2.05 14.37 -5.99
C GLU A 39 2.17 14.09 -4.49
N ILE A 40 3.36 13.71 -4.02
CA ILE A 40 3.58 13.52 -2.59
C ILE A 40 3.48 14.83 -1.83
N LYS A 41 3.99 15.95 -2.37
CA LYS A 41 3.83 17.26 -1.73
C LYS A 41 2.36 17.66 -1.58
N GLU A 42 1.50 17.34 -2.55
CA GLU A 42 0.05 17.54 -2.41
C GLU A 42 -0.57 16.64 -1.34
N LEU A 43 -0.12 15.38 -1.22
CA LEU A 43 -0.57 14.48 -0.14
C LEU A 43 -0.14 15.01 1.24
N LEU A 44 1.07 15.56 1.37
CA LEU A 44 1.59 16.13 2.62
C LEU A 44 0.82 17.38 3.09
N LYS A 45 0.14 18.10 2.19
CA LYS A 45 -0.75 19.19 2.61
C LYS A 45 -1.98 18.70 3.38
N LYS A 46 -2.34 17.43 3.22
CA LYS A 46 -3.45 16.78 3.93
C LYS A 46 -2.95 16.15 5.22
N ASP A 47 -3.83 16.04 6.21
CA ASP A 47 -3.57 15.23 7.41
C ASP A 47 -3.91 13.76 7.14
N GLU A 48 -3.40 12.88 7.99
CA GLU A 48 -3.83 11.48 8.01
C GLU A 48 -5.35 11.40 8.17
N ASN A 49 -5.95 10.50 7.41
CA ASN A 49 -7.39 10.35 7.35
C ASN A 49 -7.76 8.93 6.89
N LYS A 50 -9.03 8.69 6.57
CA LYS A 50 -9.51 7.37 6.14
C LYS A 50 -8.82 6.79 4.91
N GLU A 51 -8.21 7.64 4.07
CA GLU A 51 -7.56 7.27 2.80
C GLU A 51 -6.07 7.62 2.79
N ILE A 52 -5.51 8.26 3.82
CA ILE A 52 -4.09 8.65 3.85
C ILE A 52 -3.49 8.26 5.19
N GLU A 53 -2.36 7.55 5.14
CA GLU A 53 -1.56 7.18 6.31
C GLU A 53 -0.08 7.46 6.02
N PHE A 54 0.63 7.98 7.00
CA PHE A 54 2.08 8.18 6.99
C PHE A 54 2.75 7.18 7.95
N LYS A 55 3.90 6.65 7.53
CA LYS A 55 4.77 5.83 8.36
C LYS A 55 6.21 6.27 8.16
N SER A 56 6.93 6.42 9.27
CA SER A 56 8.32 6.84 9.23
C SER A 56 9.22 5.82 8.52
N THR A 57 8.95 4.53 8.72
CA THR A 57 9.76 3.39 8.28
C THR A 57 8.88 2.19 7.97
N LEU A 58 9.40 1.22 7.21
CA LEU A 58 8.74 -0.07 6.96
C LEU A 58 9.00 -1.08 8.07
N ARG A 59 10.20 -1.10 8.64
CA ARG A 59 10.65 -2.13 9.60
C ARG A 59 11.56 -1.63 10.71
N THR A 60 12.25 -0.49 10.55
CA THR A 60 13.19 -0.01 11.56
C THR A 60 12.50 0.81 12.62
N ASN A 61 12.70 0.45 13.89
CA ASN A 61 12.31 1.28 15.02
C ASN A 61 13.29 2.43 15.17
N LEU A 62 12.81 3.67 15.04
CA LEU A 62 13.68 4.85 15.04
C LEU A 62 14.30 5.18 16.41
N HIS A 63 13.76 4.63 17.50
CA HIS A 63 14.34 4.79 18.84
C HIS A 63 15.48 3.81 19.10
N THR A 64 15.28 2.54 18.71
CA THR A 64 16.28 1.47 18.94
C THR A 64 17.24 1.29 17.76
N MET A 65 16.91 1.84 16.59
CA MET A 65 17.60 1.64 15.31
C MET A 65 17.72 0.17 14.88
N GLN A 66 16.80 -0.68 15.36
CA GLN A 66 16.76 -2.12 15.06
C GLN A 66 15.53 -2.47 14.23
N VAL A 67 15.62 -3.60 13.53
CA VAL A 67 14.46 -4.18 12.82
C VAL A 67 13.43 -4.65 13.84
N ASP A 68 12.19 -4.23 13.65
CA ASP A 68 11.06 -4.47 14.52
C ASP A 68 9.87 -5.00 13.70
N LYS A 69 9.46 -6.24 14.00
CA LYS A 69 8.36 -6.91 13.31
C LYS A 69 7.01 -6.24 13.56
N GLU A 70 6.84 -5.54 14.68
CA GLU A 70 5.60 -4.81 14.94
C GLU A 70 5.48 -3.60 14.02
N ILE A 71 6.59 -2.98 13.60
CA ILE A 71 6.58 -1.88 12.61
C ILE A 71 6.17 -2.41 11.24
N GLU A 72 6.74 -3.53 10.79
CA GLU A 72 6.32 -4.19 9.55
C GLU A 72 4.83 -4.52 9.57
N LYS A 73 4.36 -5.03 10.70
CA LYS A 73 2.96 -5.35 10.93
C LYS A 73 2.08 -4.09 10.83
N THR A 74 2.49 -2.94 11.37
CA THR A 74 1.68 -1.71 11.27
C THR A 74 1.42 -1.30 9.82
N ALA A 75 2.42 -1.38 8.93
CA ALA A 75 2.25 -1.09 7.51
C ALA A 75 1.26 -2.07 6.85
N LEU A 76 1.36 -3.36 7.18
CA LEU A 76 0.46 -4.39 6.64
C LEU A 76 -0.98 -4.27 7.17
N LYS A 77 -1.16 -3.88 8.43
CA LYS A 77 -2.48 -3.56 9.00
C LYS A 77 -3.13 -2.44 8.21
N THR A 78 -2.40 -1.37 7.91
CA THR A 78 -2.89 -0.25 7.11
C THR A 78 -3.26 -0.69 5.69
N ILE A 79 -2.41 -1.46 5.00
CA ILE A 79 -2.72 -1.97 3.66
C ILE A 79 -3.99 -2.83 3.69
N ALA A 80 -4.09 -3.79 4.62
CA ALA A 80 -5.29 -4.61 4.77
C ALA A 80 -6.55 -3.77 5.06
N ALA A 81 -6.42 -2.76 5.92
CA ALA A 81 -7.50 -1.83 6.24
C ALA A 81 -7.98 -1.03 5.03
N PHE A 82 -7.06 -0.48 4.23
CA PHE A 82 -7.41 0.23 3.00
C PHE A 82 -8.12 -0.69 2.01
N LEU A 83 -7.61 -1.89 1.76
CA LEU A 83 -8.23 -2.88 0.87
C LEU A 83 -9.64 -3.27 1.33
N ASN A 84 -9.88 -3.36 2.64
CA ASN A 84 -11.20 -3.67 3.20
C ASN A 84 -12.17 -2.49 3.24
N SER A 85 -11.69 -1.27 3.04
CA SER A 85 -12.45 -0.03 3.17
C SER A 85 -12.68 0.61 1.81
N GLU A 86 -12.44 1.92 1.67
CA GLU A 86 -12.61 2.71 0.44
C GLU A 86 -11.31 2.82 -0.37
N GLY A 87 -10.28 2.04 -0.02
CA GLY A 87 -8.93 2.22 -0.54
C GLY A 87 -8.15 3.28 0.24
N GLY A 88 -7.00 3.67 -0.31
CA GLY A 88 -6.16 4.72 0.28
C GLY A 88 -4.70 4.62 -0.14
N THR A 89 -3.91 5.58 0.31
CA THR A 89 -2.48 5.72 0.07
C THR A 89 -1.72 5.66 1.39
N LEU A 90 -0.79 4.72 1.49
CA LEU A 90 0.21 4.66 2.55
C LEU A 90 1.53 5.25 2.02
N LEU A 91 2.07 6.25 2.73
CA LEU A 91 3.42 6.75 2.46
C LEU A 91 4.39 6.27 3.54
N ILE A 92 5.52 5.71 3.11
CA ILE A 92 6.60 5.26 3.99
C ILE A 92 7.84 6.13 3.76
N GLY A 93 8.48 6.54 4.85
CA GLY A 93 9.57 7.51 4.87
C GLY A 93 9.13 8.90 5.31
N ILE A 94 7.94 9.02 5.92
CA ILE A 94 7.36 10.29 6.37
C ILE A 94 6.93 10.12 7.83
N SER A 95 7.36 11.00 8.72
CA SER A 95 6.93 10.98 10.13
C SER A 95 5.52 11.51 10.32
N ASP A 96 5.00 11.29 11.53
CA ASP A 96 3.71 11.79 11.99
C ASP A 96 3.63 13.33 11.95
N ASN A 97 4.76 14.03 12.11
CA ASN A 97 4.86 15.49 11.94
C ASN A 97 5.14 15.92 10.48
N LYS A 98 4.98 15.01 9.51
CA LYS A 98 5.15 15.22 8.07
C LYS A 98 6.56 15.56 7.62
N GLU A 99 7.58 15.27 8.44
CA GLU A 99 8.96 15.38 8.00
C GLU A 99 9.34 14.24 7.06
N ILE A 100 10.07 14.58 5.99
CA ILE A 100 10.59 13.61 5.04
C ILE A 100 11.82 12.96 5.68
N ILE A 101 11.66 11.74 6.20
CA ILE A 101 12.74 10.95 6.83
C ILE A 101 13.47 10.11 5.79
N GLY A 102 12.72 9.50 4.87
CA GLY A 102 13.20 8.58 3.85
C GLY A 102 13.26 7.11 4.29
N ILE A 103 13.06 6.20 3.35
CA ILE A 103 13.13 4.74 3.56
C ILE A 103 14.56 4.23 3.81
N GLU A 104 15.57 5.09 3.69
CA GLU A 104 16.97 4.76 3.96
C GLU A 104 17.18 4.31 5.42
N LYS A 105 16.33 4.78 6.35
CA LYS A 105 16.32 4.32 7.76
C LYS A 105 15.99 2.84 7.92
N ASP A 106 15.34 2.23 6.93
CA ASP A 106 15.09 0.79 6.91
C ASP A 106 16.34 -0.05 6.58
N ASN A 107 17.46 0.61 6.26
CA ASN A 107 18.78 0.01 6.05
C ASN A 107 18.76 -1.14 5.04
N PHE A 108 17.99 -1.00 3.96
CA PHE A 108 18.07 -1.89 2.81
C PHE A 108 19.24 -1.50 1.91
N ARG A 109 19.88 -2.50 1.29
CA ARG A 109 21.00 -2.27 0.36
C ARG A 109 20.62 -1.34 -0.81
N ASN A 110 19.38 -1.42 -1.28
CA ASN A 110 18.85 -0.58 -2.35
C ASN A 110 17.32 -0.64 -2.38
N GLN A 111 16.72 0.19 -3.23
CA GLN A 111 15.29 0.26 -3.49
C GLN A 111 14.68 -1.10 -3.89
N ASP A 112 15.37 -1.88 -4.71
CA ASP A 112 14.86 -3.18 -5.16
C ASP A 112 14.70 -4.18 -4.00
N LYS A 113 15.63 -4.16 -3.04
CA LYS A 113 15.56 -5.00 -1.84
C LYS A 113 14.45 -4.56 -0.88
N PHE A 114 14.24 -3.25 -0.72
CA PHE A 114 13.08 -2.73 0.00
C PHE A 114 11.78 -3.22 -0.65
N ASN A 115 11.64 -3.02 -1.96
CA ASN A 115 10.43 -3.39 -2.69
C ASN A 115 10.18 -4.90 -2.64
N LEU A 116 11.23 -5.71 -2.86
CA LEU A 116 11.13 -7.17 -2.73
C LEU A 116 10.66 -7.61 -1.34
N HIS A 117 11.19 -6.98 -0.29
CA HIS A 117 10.80 -7.26 1.10
C HIS A 117 9.33 -6.93 1.36
N LEU A 118 8.90 -5.72 1.02
CA LEU A 118 7.49 -5.29 1.13
C LEU A 118 6.56 -6.23 0.36
N MET A 119 6.91 -6.57 -0.88
CA MET A 119 6.11 -7.48 -1.70
C MET A 119 6.05 -8.88 -1.13
N ASN A 120 7.11 -9.38 -0.48
CA ASN A 120 7.08 -10.68 0.20
C ASN A 120 6.17 -10.63 1.43
N LEU A 121 6.28 -9.59 2.26
CA LEU A 121 5.40 -9.37 3.40
C LEU A 121 3.92 -9.38 2.99
N ILE A 122 3.57 -8.65 1.93
CA ILE A 122 2.20 -8.62 1.37
C ILE A 122 1.79 -10.02 0.88
N LYS A 123 2.64 -10.72 0.11
CA LYS A 123 2.31 -12.05 -0.43
C LYS A 123 2.07 -13.09 0.67
N GLU A 124 2.87 -13.04 1.73
CA GLU A 124 2.84 -14.00 2.83
C GLU A 124 1.68 -13.72 3.79
N ARG A 125 1.45 -12.44 4.14
CA ARG A 125 0.49 -12.07 5.19
C ARG A 125 -0.87 -11.62 4.67
N ILE A 126 -0.97 -11.08 3.46
CA ILE A 126 -2.23 -10.63 2.85
C ILE A 126 -2.68 -11.60 1.74
N GLY A 127 -1.74 -12.05 0.90
CA GLY A 127 -1.96 -13.08 -0.11
C GLY A 127 -1.82 -12.59 -1.55
N LYS A 128 -1.24 -13.45 -2.39
CA LYS A 128 -0.89 -13.16 -3.80
C LYS A 128 -2.07 -12.68 -4.66
N LYS A 129 -3.28 -13.15 -4.38
CA LYS A 129 -4.50 -12.81 -5.14
C LYS A 129 -4.89 -11.32 -5.05
N HIS A 130 -4.33 -10.58 -4.10
CA HIS A 130 -4.63 -9.17 -3.86
C HIS A 130 -3.58 -8.21 -4.41
N LEU A 131 -2.46 -8.70 -4.94
CA LEU A 131 -1.41 -7.86 -5.54
C LEU A 131 -1.94 -6.93 -6.64
N PRO A 132 -2.90 -7.31 -7.50
CA PRO A 132 -3.43 -6.37 -8.51
C PRO A 132 -4.17 -5.15 -7.92
N LEU A 133 -4.48 -5.16 -6.63
CA LEU A 133 -5.13 -4.05 -5.92
C LEU A 133 -4.13 -3.13 -5.22
N ILE A 134 -2.82 -3.43 -5.29
CA ILE A 134 -1.78 -2.71 -4.57
C ILE A 134 -0.72 -2.26 -5.58
N ASP A 135 -0.56 -0.96 -5.73
CA ASP A 135 0.50 -0.36 -6.54
C ASP A 135 1.58 0.23 -5.64
N VAL A 136 2.84 -0.10 -5.90
CA VAL A 136 3.99 0.35 -5.11
C VAL A 136 4.92 1.16 -6.01
N GLN A 137 5.11 2.42 -5.66
CA GLN A 137 6.02 3.33 -6.34
C GLN A 137 7.03 3.87 -5.35
N ILE A 138 8.29 3.98 -5.77
CA ILE A 138 9.34 4.58 -4.95
C ILE A 138 9.99 5.68 -5.76
N GLY A 139 9.96 6.88 -5.22
CA GLY A 139 10.54 8.07 -5.84
C GLY A 139 11.32 8.90 -4.85
N LYS A 140 11.99 9.94 -5.34
CA LYS A 140 12.83 10.82 -4.52
C LYS A 140 12.18 12.16 -4.28
N ILE A 141 12.29 12.65 -3.05
CA ILE A 141 11.94 14.01 -2.64
C ILE A 141 13.07 14.52 -1.77
N ASP A 142 13.62 15.68 -2.10
CA ASP A 142 14.73 16.30 -1.36
C ASP A 142 15.89 15.33 -1.08
N LYS A 143 16.24 14.54 -2.11
CA LYS A 143 17.28 13.49 -2.12
C LYS A 143 16.98 12.24 -1.27
N LYS A 144 15.85 12.17 -0.58
CA LYS A 144 15.40 11.01 0.21
C LYS A 144 14.37 10.18 -0.58
N GLN A 145 14.44 8.86 -0.43
CA GLN A 145 13.50 7.95 -1.10
C GLN A 145 12.23 7.77 -0.27
N ILE A 146 11.08 7.86 -0.92
CA ILE A 146 9.76 7.68 -0.31
C ILE A 146 9.04 6.58 -1.06
N ALA A 147 8.45 5.64 -0.32
CA ALA A 147 7.61 4.60 -0.90
C ALA A 147 6.14 5.02 -0.77
N ARG A 148 5.43 5.03 -1.89
CA ARG A 148 3.98 5.21 -1.98
C ARG A 148 3.33 3.88 -2.31
N ILE A 149 2.35 3.50 -1.50
CA ILE A 149 1.56 2.28 -1.68
C ILE A 149 0.11 2.69 -1.85
N ASP A 150 -0.40 2.59 -3.07
CA ASP A 150 -1.80 2.86 -3.39
C ASP A 150 -2.60 1.56 -3.34
N CYS A 151 -3.66 1.55 -2.54
CA CYS A 151 -4.52 0.41 -2.30
C CYS A 151 -5.92 0.67 -2.87
N ASN A 152 -6.34 -0.14 -3.83
CA ASN A 152 -7.71 -0.11 -4.35
C ASN A 152 -8.66 -0.94 -3.47
N PRO A 153 -9.91 -0.50 -3.27
CA PRO A 153 -10.89 -1.27 -2.51
C PRO A 153 -11.04 -2.69 -3.08
N SER A 154 -10.93 -3.69 -2.23
CA SER A 154 -11.13 -5.08 -2.61
C SER A 154 -12.62 -5.36 -2.83
N PRO A 155 -12.96 -6.20 -3.82
CA PRO A 155 -14.31 -6.74 -3.97
C PRO A 155 -14.60 -7.89 -3.00
N LYS A 156 -13.60 -8.37 -2.25
CA LYS A 156 -13.74 -9.47 -1.29
C LYS A 156 -13.05 -9.15 0.05
N PRO A 157 -13.53 -9.69 1.18
CA PRO A 157 -12.87 -9.56 2.48
C PRO A 157 -11.39 -9.96 2.45
N ILE A 158 -10.55 -9.16 3.09
CA ILE A 158 -9.11 -9.39 3.27
C ILE A 158 -8.81 -9.67 4.75
N PHE A 159 -8.09 -10.76 5.00
CA PHE A 159 -7.60 -11.10 6.32
C PHE A 159 -6.08 -11.03 6.34
N LEU A 160 -5.53 -10.36 7.34
CA LEU A 160 -4.10 -10.31 7.60
C LEU A 160 -3.70 -11.50 8.46
N LYS A 161 -2.79 -12.34 7.98
CA LYS A 161 -2.29 -13.52 8.69
C LYS A 161 -1.24 -13.14 9.72
N GLU A 162 -1.32 -13.75 10.89
CA GLU A 162 -0.34 -13.66 11.96
C GLU A 162 -0.11 -15.04 12.57
N GLY A 163 0.92 -15.74 12.11
CA GLY A 163 1.12 -17.15 12.48
C GLY A 163 -0.05 -18.00 12.02
N LYS A 164 -0.85 -18.50 12.96
CA LYS A 164 -2.06 -19.30 12.70
C LYS A 164 -3.35 -18.47 12.76
N GLU A 165 -3.27 -17.22 13.18
CA GLU A 165 -4.42 -16.33 13.34
C GLU A 165 -4.64 -15.48 12.09
N GLU A 166 -5.89 -15.07 11.90
CA GLU A 166 -6.34 -14.20 10.82
C GLU A 166 -7.10 -13.02 11.41
N HIS A 167 -6.68 -11.80 11.07
CA HIS A 167 -7.23 -10.57 11.60
C HIS A 167 -7.88 -9.75 10.50
N PHE A 168 -9.02 -9.13 10.79
CA PHE A 168 -9.74 -8.29 9.84
C PHE A 168 -9.65 -6.82 10.26
N TYR A 169 -8.98 -6.00 9.45
CA TYR A 169 -8.79 -4.59 9.73
C TYR A 169 -9.62 -3.72 8.78
N ILE A 170 -10.11 -2.59 9.29
CA ILE A 170 -10.78 -1.53 8.53
C ILE A 170 -10.23 -0.15 8.91
N ARG A 171 -10.48 0.86 8.07
CA ARG A 171 -10.26 2.27 8.43
C ARG A 171 -11.49 2.83 9.11
N ALA A 172 -11.28 3.49 10.25
CA ALA A 172 -12.28 4.25 10.98
C ALA A 172 -11.69 5.65 11.23
N GLY A 173 -11.97 6.58 10.30
CA GLY A 173 -11.23 7.85 10.26
C GLY A 173 -9.73 7.60 10.04
N PRO A 174 -8.81 8.33 10.73
CA PRO A 174 -7.38 8.11 10.60
C PRO A 174 -6.88 6.83 11.31
N SER A 175 -7.75 6.09 11.99
CA SER A 175 -7.34 4.92 12.77
C SER A 175 -7.60 3.61 12.04
N THR A 176 -6.66 2.68 12.18
CA THR A 176 -6.85 1.28 11.76
C THR A 176 -7.46 0.48 12.92
N THR A 177 -8.66 -0.07 12.71
CA THR A 177 -9.42 -0.81 13.72
C THR A 177 -9.54 -2.28 13.32
N GLU A 178 -9.30 -3.18 14.26
CA GLU A 178 -9.59 -4.61 14.10
C GLU A 178 -11.06 -4.88 14.41
N LEU A 179 -11.78 -5.54 13.50
CA LEU A 179 -13.14 -6.00 13.75
C LEU A 179 -13.13 -7.41 14.32
N LYS A 180 -13.74 -7.55 15.50
CA LYS A 180 -14.02 -8.87 16.11
C LYS A 180 -15.20 -9.54 15.42
N ALA A 181 -15.34 -10.85 15.62
CA ALA A 181 -16.36 -11.69 15.01
C ALA A 181 -17.79 -11.10 15.11
N SER A 182 -18.15 -10.51 16.25
CA SER A 182 -19.47 -9.93 16.51
C SER A 182 -19.84 -8.77 15.57
N THR A 183 -18.88 -7.93 15.19
CA THR A 183 -19.08 -6.78 14.29
C THR A 183 -18.70 -7.09 12.84
N LEU A 184 -17.82 -8.08 12.65
CA LEU A 184 -17.25 -8.44 11.35
C LEU A 184 -18.32 -8.90 10.35
N LEU A 185 -19.24 -9.78 10.76
CA LEU A 185 -20.24 -10.35 9.86
C LEU A 185 -21.12 -9.25 9.26
N GLY A 186 -21.64 -8.35 10.10
CA GLY A 186 -22.46 -7.23 9.64
C GLY A 186 -21.70 -6.28 8.70
N TYR A 187 -20.41 -6.03 8.97
CA TYR A 187 -19.58 -5.26 8.05
C TYR A 187 -19.42 -5.97 6.70
N ILE A 188 -19.12 -7.27 6.71
CA ILE A 188 -18.90 -8.03 5.48
C ILE A 188 -20.15 -8.03 4.60
N GLU A 189 -21.32 -8.22 5.20
CA GLU A 189 -22.59 -8.22 4.48
C GLU A 189 -22.86 -6.87 3.85
N LYS A 190 -22.69 -5.77 4.60
CA LYS A 190 -22.93 -4.42 4.08
C LYS A 190 -21.95 -4.00 2.98
N ARG A 191 -20.66 -4.37 3.11
CA ARG A 191 -19.58 -3.86 2.25
C ARG A 191 -19.30 -4.73 1.02
N PHE A 192 -19.51 -6.04 1.11
CA PHE A 192 -19.07 -6.98 0.05
C PHE A 192 -20.21 -7.83 -0.54
N LYS A 193 -21.34 -7.98 0.14
CA LYS A 193 -22.53 -8.60 -0.47
C LYS A 193 -23.42 -7.48 -1.02
N LYS A 194 -23.54 -7.42 -2.35
CA LYS A 194 -24.64 -6.72 -3.02
C LYS A 194 -25.63 -7.76 -3.50
#